data_AF-A0A928HHK1-F1
#
_entry.id   AF-A0A928HHK1-F1
#
_cell.length_a   1.000
_cell.length_b   1.000
_cell.length_c   1.000
_cell.angle_alpha   90.00
_cell.angle_beta   90.00
_cell.angle_gamma   90.00
#
_symmetry.space_group_name_H-M   'P 1'
#
loop_
_entity.id
_entity.type
_entity.pdbx_description
1 polymer ?
#
loop_
_entity_poly.entity_id
_entity_poly.type
_entity_poly.pdbx_seq_one_letter_code
_entity_poly.pdbx_strand_id
1 'polypeptide(L)'
;MRILKIRDDENPNEVVTTIRLDGVAEEQHLNRKTVTARNGQRNEVNVSEIIPQATVLFNENGALGGETFYAAQGVLAIKTETCGDGSVDVEFIPEIQYGQARQTFSYEAGIATMATARPKRAFDTLRSKLNILPGQFVVLTSLPNSGGNIGSFFFASEGETGTQQKMICFRVLQTCHNEMYTEDGTLPMDPSETDMEVYEDTDNEEDEGEELE
;
A
#
# COMPACT_ATOMS: atom_id res chain seq x y z
N MET A 1 -14.09 7.38 -6.85
CA MET A 1 -13.98 6.18 -6.00
C MET A 1 -14.48 6.58 -4.63
N ARG A 2 -15.47 5.87 -4.06
CA ARG A 2 -15.84 6.08 -2.65
C ARG A 2 -15.23 4.95 -1.84
N ILE A 3 -14.70 5.31 -0.69
CA ILE A 3 -13.99 4.39 0.20
C ILE A 3 -14.88 4.21 1.39
N LEU A 4 -15.24 2.97 1.65
CA LEU A 4 -16.02 2.61 2.81
C LEU A 4 -15.10 1.96 3.82
N LYS A 5 -14.87 2.71 4.90
CA LYS A 5 -14.30 2.16 6.11
C LYS A 5 -15.46 1.55 6.89
N ILE A 6 -15.44 0.24 7.03
CA ILE A 6 -16.37 -0.45 7.91
C ILE A 6 -15.65 -0.51 9.27
N ARG A 7 -16.02 0.41 10.16
CA ARG A 7 -15.66 0.40 11.58
C ARG A 7 -16.88 0.01 12.39
N ASP A 8 -16.67 -0.79 13.44
CA ASP A 8 -17.58 -0.86 14.58
C ASP A 8 -17.53 0.51 15.30
N ASP A 9 -18.68 0.94 15.79
CA ASP A 9 -19.25 2.31 15.82
C ASP A 9 -18.48 3.48 16.53
N GLU A 10 -19.02 4.70 16.28
CA GLU A 10 -18.93 6.00 16.97
C GLU A 10 -17.89 7.05 16.50
N ASN A 11 -18.09 7.61 15.30
CA ASN A 11 -17.63 9.00 15.04
C ASN A 11 -18.55 9.76 14.05
N PRO A 12 -19.23 10.85 14.49
CA PRO A 12 -20.25 11.55 13.68
C PRO A 12 -19.71 12.40 12.52
N ASN A 13 -18.38 12.48 12.33
CA ASN A 13 -17.76 13.18 11.19
C ASN A 13 -17.34 12.24 10.04
N GLU A 14 -17.61 10.94 10.14
CA GLU A 14 -17.30 9.97 9.09
C GLU A 14 -18.49 9.83 8.13
N VAL A 15 -18.27 10.06 6.82
CA VAL A 15 -19.28 9.79 5.79
C VAL A 15 -19.37 8.27 5.59
N VAL A 16 -20.08 7.60 6.49
CA VAL A 16 -20.42 6.18 6.37
C VAL A 16 -21.56 6.07 5.36
N THR A 17 -21.26 5.64 4.12
CA THR A 17 -22.31 5.27 3.16
C THR A 17 -22.66 3.79 3.33
N THR A 18 -23.76 3.49 3.99
CA THR A 18 -24.26 2.11 4.08
C THR A 18 -24.71 1.63 2.70
N ILE A 19 -23.96 0.72 2.08
CA ILE A 19 -24.40 -0.02 0.89
C ILE A 19 -25.17 -1.25 1.37
N ARG A 20 -26.46 -1.34 1.00
CA ARG A 20 -27.25 -2.56 1.16
C ARG A 20 -26.90 -3.52 0.02
N LEU A 21 -26.40 -4.70 0.37
CA LEU A 21 -26.18 -5.81 -0.55
C LEU A 21 -27.47 -6.63 -0.59
N ASP A 22 -28.39 -6.29 -1.48
CA ASP A 22 -29.60 -7.07 -1.70
C ASP A 22 -29.31 -8.18 -2.73
N GLY A 23 -29.57 -9.44 -2.36
CA GLY A 23 -29.52 -10.58 -3.29
C GLY A 23 -28.11 -11.07 -3.67
N VAL A 24 -27.45 -11.80 -2.77
CA VAL A 24 -26.26 -12.59 -3.13
C VAL A 24 -26.71 -13.97 -3.60
N ALA A 25 -27.23 -14.04 -4.82
CA ALA A 25 -27.68 -15.29 -5.44
C ALA A 25 -27.14 -15.39 -6.86
N GLU A 26 -25.82 -15.46 -6.99
CA GLU A 26 -25.12 -15.97 -8.19
C GLU A 26 -23.66 -16.26 -7.80
N GLU A 27 -23.03 -17.21 -8.50
CA GLU A 27 -21.68 -17.71 -8.22
C GLU A 27 -20.65 -16.57 -8.20
N GLN A 28 -20.29 -16.14 -6.98
CA GLN A 28 -19.27 -15.11 -6.81
C GLN A 28 -17.89 -15.73 -7.05
N HIS A 29 -17.27 -15.32 -8.15
CA HIS A 29 -15.87 -15.63 -8.43
C HIS A 29 -14.97 -14.87 -7.43
N LEU A 30 -14.75 -15.45 -6.25
CA LEU A 30 -13.85 -14.90 -5.24
C LEU A 30 -12.39 -15.13 -5.65
N ASN A 31 -11.73 -14.07 -6.14
CA ASN A 31 -10.29 -14.08 -6.36
C ASN A 31 -9.57 -13.46 -5.15
N ARG A 32 -8.98 -14.30 -4.30
CA ARG A 32 -8.17 -13.86 -3.15
C ARG A 32 -6.68 -13.90 -3.50
N LYS A 33 -6.03 -12.74 -3.41
CA LYS A 33 -4.57 -12.61 -3.53
C LYS A 33 -4.00 -12.01 -2.24
N THR A 34 -2.98 -12.67 -1.68
CA THR A 34 -2.19 -12.10 -0.58
C THR A 34 -0.89 -11.53 -1.15
N VAL A 35 -0.55 -10.30 -0.77
CA VAL A 35 0.66 -9.61 -1.21
C VAL A 35 1.49 -9.25 0.03
N THR A 36 2.77 -9.54 -0.01
CA THR A 36 3.72 -9.06 0.99
C THR A 36 4.23 -7.69 0.53
N ALA A 37 3.75 -6.62 1.16
CA ALA A 37 4.18 -5.28 0.82
C ALA A 37 5.37 -4.87 1.69
N ARG A 38 6.45 -4.40 1.05
CA ARG A 38 7.59 -3.81 1.75
C ARG A 38 7.35 -2.31 1.95
N ASN A 39 7.82 -1.77 3.08
CA ASN A 39 7.66 -0.36 3.43
C ASN A 39 8.16 0.54 2.28
N GLY A 40 7.32 1.49 1.85
CA GLY A 40 7.60 2.42 0.77
C GLY A 40 7.64 1.79 -0.63
N GLN A 41 7.60 0.46 -0.75
CA GLN A 41 7.63 -0.20 -2.06
C GLN A 41 6.25 -0.28 -2.68
N ARG A 42 6.26 -0.07 -4.00
CA ARG A 42 5.08 -0.12 -4.83
C ARG A 42 4.75 -1.57 -5.20
N ASN A 43 3.49 -1.94 -5.02
CA ASN A 43 2.92 -3.22 -5.39
C ASN A 43 1.80 -3.01 -6.40
N GLU A 44 1.55 -4.00 -7.26
CA GLU A 44 0.50 -3.93 -8.28
C GLU A 44 -0.45 -5.13 -8.14
N VAL A 45 -1.75 -4.85 -8.17
CA VAL A 45 -2.81 -5.84 -8.14
C VAL A 45 -3.64 -5.68 -9.41
N ASN A 46 -3.72 -6.73 -10.23
CA ASN A 46 -4.60 -6.74 -11.39
C ASN A 46 -6.04 -6.92 -10.90
N VAL A 47 -6.92 -6.01 -11.30
CA VAL A 47 -8.30 -5.93 -10.79
C VAL A 47 -9.35 -6.13 -11.87
N SER A 48 -8.92 -6.17 -13.13
CA SER A 48 -9.75 -6.52 -14.28
C SER A 48 -8.98 -7.43 -15.23
N GLU A 49 -9.74 -8.05 -16.13
CA GLU A 49 -9.19 -8.82 -17.25
C GLU A 49 -8.60 -7.89 -18.32
N ILE A 50 -7.91 -8.48 -19.30
CA ILE A 50 -7.42 -7.72 -20.45
C ILE A 50 -8.58 -7.54 -21.42
N ILE A 51 -9.03 -6.30 -21.57
CA ILE A 51 -10.10 -5.90 -22.48
C ILE A 51 -9.46 -5.47 -23.81
N PRO A 52 -9.83 -6.07 -24.96
CA PRO A 52 -9.19 -5.77 -26.25
C PRO A 52 -9.21 -4.28 -26.62
N GLN A 53 -10.30 -3.60 -26.29
CA GLN A 53 -10.46 -2.16 -26.47
C GLN A 53 -11.41 -1.62 -25.41
N ALA A 54 -10.98 -0.59 -24.67
CA ALA A 54 -11.78 0.06 -23.66
C ALA A 54 -11.75 1.57 -23.84
N THR A 55 -12.92 2.19 -23.94
CA THR A 55 -13.07 3.64 -23.89
C THR A 55 -13.44 4.05 -22.49
N VAL A 56 -12.57 4.85 -21.86
CA VAL A 56 -12.75 5.27 -20.47
C VAL A 56 -12.91 6.77 -20.41
N LEU A 57 -14.02 7.21 -19.84
CA LEU A 57 -14.30 8.61 -19.53
C LEU A 57 -13.80 8.94 -18.12
N PHE A 58 -13.17 10.10 -17.98
CA PHE A 58 -12.67 10.60 -16.70
C PHE A 58 -12.75 12.12 -16.65
N ASN A 59 -12.87 12.66 -15.45
CA ASN A 59 -12.81 14.10 -15.22
C ASN A 59 -11.39 14.47 -14.83
N GLU A 60 -10.77 15.37 -15.59
CA GLU A 60 -9.43 15.90 -15.36
C GLU A 60 -9.53 17.42 -15.25
N ASN A 61 -9.19 17.97 -14.08
CA ASN A 61 -9.23 19.40 -13.80
C ASN A 61 -10.59 20.07 -14.09
N GLY A 62 -11.69 19.36 -13.86
CA GLY A 62 -13.05 19.86 -14.09
C GLY A 62 -13.55 19.68 -15.53
N ALA A 63 -12.72 19.20 -16.45
CA ALA A 63 -13.10 18.90 -17.83
C ALA A 63 -13.36 17.40 -18.00
N LEU A 64 -14.43 17.06 -18.72
CA LEU A 64 -14.69 15.68 -19.13
C LEU A 64 -13.75 15.30 -20.28
N GLY A 65 -12.87 14.34 -20.02
CA GLY A 65 -12.00 13.72 -21.00
C GLY A 65 -12.40 12.27 -21.26
N GLY A 66 -11.86 11.71 -22.33
CA GLY A 66 -12.01 10.30 -22.65
C GLY A 66 -10.82 9.82 -23.45
N GLU A 67 -10.37 8.60 -23.17
CA GLU A 67 -9.30 7.95 -23.92
C GLU A 67 -9.70 6.50 -24.25
N THR A 68 -9.28 6.05 -25.43
CA THR A 68 -9.44 4.66 -25.86
C THR A 68 -8.12 3.92 -25.69
N PHE A 69 -8.14 2.86 -24.90
CA PHE A 69 -7.01 2.00 -24.61
C PHE A 69 -7.17 0.66 -25.32
N TYR A 70 -6.12 0.17 -25.97
CA TYR A 70 -6.09 -1.15 -26.58
C TYR A 70 -5.40 -2.15 -25.67
N ALA A 71 -5.92 -3.38 -25.62
CA ALA A 71 -5.52 -4.40 -24.65
C ALA A 71 -5.54 -3.85 -23.20
N ALA A 72 -6.52 -3.04 -22.84
CA ALA A 72 -6.56 -2.36 -21.56
C ALA A 72 -6.69 -3.35 -20.39
N GLN A 73 -5.96 -3.11 -19.31
CA GLN A 73 -6.08 -3.84 -18.06
C GLN A 73 -6.02 -2.86 -16.90
N GLY A 74 -7.05 -2.89 -16.06
CA GLY A 74 -7.10 -2.18 -14.79
C GLY A 74 -6.19 -2.82 -13.75
N VAL A 75 -5.35 -1.98 -13.17
CA VAL A 75 -4.37 -2.31 -12.14
C VAL A 75 -4.53 -1.32 -11.00
N LEU A 76 -4.50 -1.83 -9.77
CA LEU A 76 -4.45 -1.00 -8.58
C LEU A 76 -3.00 -0.99 -8.07
N ALA A 77 -2.35 0.16 -8.18
CA ALA A 77 -1.05 0.39 -7.57
C ALA A 77 -1.24 0.70 -6.09
N ILE A 78 -0.50 -0.02 -5.25
CA ILE A 78 -0.58 0.04 -3.79
C ILE A 78 0.80 0.37 -3.24
N LYS A 79 0.88 1.41 -2.42
CA LYS A 79 2.07 1.72 -1.62
C LYS A 79 1.68 1.69 -0.15
N THR A 80 2.52 1.09 0.68
CA THR A 80 2.26 0.94 2.11
C THR A 80 3.42 1.49 2.91
N GLU A 81 3.11 2.24 3.96
CA GLU A 81 4.07 2.73 4.94
C GLU A 81 3.64 2.31 6.33
N THR A 82 4.51 1.61 7.06
CA THR A 82 4.21 1.16 8.44
C THR A 82 4.40 2.33 9.39
N CYS A 83 3.42 2.56 10.26
CA CYS A 83 3.46 3.60 11.28
C CYS A 83 3.99 3.05 12.61
N GLY A 84 4.40 3.96 13.50
CA GLY A 84 4.95 3.61 14.83
C GLY A 84 3.96 2.99 15.81
N ASP A 85 2.65 3.14 15.55
CA ASP A 85 1.56 2.59 16.36
C ASP A 85 1.05 1.22 15.85
N GLY A 86 1.79 0.61 14.92
CA GLY A 86 1.41 -0.64 14.28
C GLY A 86 0.34 -0.50 13.17
N SER A 87 -0.16 0.70 12.91
CA SER A 87 -1.03 0.99 11.76
C SER A 87 -0.23 1.03 10.44
N VAL A 88 -0.94 1.05 9.33
CA VAL A 88 -0.35 1.18 7.98
C VAL A 88 -1.03 2.30 7.24
N ASP A 89 -0.24 3.26 6.77
CA ASP A 89 -0.66 4.20 5.76
C ASP A 89 -0.63 3.51 4.40
N VAL A 90 -1.80 3.36 3.80
CA VAL A 90 -1.97 2.71 2.49
C VAL A 90 -2.43 3.73 1.48
N GLU A 91 -1.69 3.80 0.39
CA GLU A 91 -2.00 4.59 -0.79
C GLU A 91 -2.47 3.67 -1.93
N PHE A 92 -3.59 4.03 -2.52
CA PHE A 92 -4.17 3.37 -3.69
C PHE A 92 -4.20 4.33 -4.87
N ILE A 93 -3.68 3.90 -6.02
CA ILE A 93 -3.75 4.63 -7.28
C ILE A 93 -4.30 3.69 -8.36
N PRO A 94 -5.49 3.97 -8.90
CA PRO A 94 -6.01 3.25 -10.06
C PRO A 94 -5.17 3.56 -11.30
N GLU A 95 -4.82 2.53 -12.07
CA GLU A 95 -4.06 2.66 -13.31
C GLU A 95 -4.61 1.75 -14.41
N ILE A 96 -4.53 2.22 -15.65
CA ILE A 96 -4.79 1.38 -16.82
C ILE A 96 -3.45 1.05 -17.46
N GLN A 97 -3.08 -0.23 -17.48
CA GLN A 97 -2.01 -0.75 -18.32
C GLN A 97 -2.57 -1.10 -19.70
N TYR A 98 -1.87 -0.76 -20.77
CA TYR A 98 -2.40 -0.93 -22.13
C TYR A 98 -1.30 -1.22 -23.15
N GLY A 99 -1.71 -1.73 -24.31
CA GLY A 99 -0.83 -2.07 -25.41
C GLY A 99 0.11 -3.22 -25.08
N GLN A 100 1.16 -3.36 -25.90
CA GLN A 100 2.19 -4.39 -25.73
C GLN A 100 3.26 -3.94 -24.73
N ALA A 101 3.90 -4.90 -24.07
CA ALA A 101 5.05 -4.62 -23.23
C ALA A 101 6.20 -4.05 -24.09
N ARG A 102 6.85 -3.01 -23.58
CA ARG A 102 7.98 -2.34 -24.22
C ARG A 102 9.15 -2.28 -23.25
N GLN A 103 10.37 -2.26 -23.78
CA GLN A 103 11.56 -2.01 -22.96
C GLN A 103 11.57 -0.55 -22.52
N THR A 104 11.68 -0.34 -21.22
CA THR A 104 11.83 0.96 -20.58
C THR A 104 13.15 0.99 -19.83
N PHE A 105 13.88 2.10 -19.95
CA PHE A 105 15.11 2.34 -19.22
C PHE A 105 14.83 3.35 -18.10
N SER A 106 15.07 2.98 -16.85
CA SER A 106 15.08 3.91 -15.72
C SER A 106 16.53 4.14 -15.29
N TYR A 107 16.87 5.39 -15.03
CA TYR A 107 18.17 5.78 -14.49
C TYR A 107 17.95 6.26 -13.07
N GLU A 108 18.43 5.49 -12.09
CA GLU A 108 18.31 5.84 -10.67
C GLU A 108 19.69 5.67 -10.02
N ALA A 109 20.15 6.70 -9.29
CA ALA A 109 21.46 6.73 -8.64
C ALA A 109 22.65 6.34 -9.56
N GLY A 110 22.62 6.74 -10.84
CA GLY A 110 23.67 6.42 -11.81
C GLY A 110 23.64 5.00 -12.37
N ILE A 111 22.66 4.18 -11.98
CA ILE A 111 22.45 2.82 -12.47
C ILE A 111 21.32 2.84 -13.49
N ALA A 112 21.58 2.32 -14.69
CA ALA A 112 20.57 2.09 -15.71
C ALA A 112 19.92 0.72 -15.47
N THR A 113 18.63 0.72 -15.18
CA THR A 113 17.83 -0.51 -15.07
C THR A 113 16.96 -0.65 -16.31
N MET A 114 17.11 -1.77 -17.01
CA MET A 114 16.21 -2.13 -18.11
C MET A 114 15.08 -2.99 -17.57
N ALA A 115 13.85 -2.56 -17.80
CA ALA A 115 12.65 -3.30 -17.46
C ALA A 115 11.76 -3.44 -18.68
N THR A 116 11.07 -4.58 -18.81
CA THR A 116 10.03 -4.77 -19.82
C THR A 116 8.69 -4.52 -19.15
N ALA A 117 8.01 -3.43 -19.52
CA ALA A 117 6.76 -3.02 -18.90
C ALA A 117 5.75 -2.54 -19.95
N ARG A 118 4.46 -2.69 -19.65
CA ARG A 118 3.39 -2.13 -20.49
C ARG A 118 3.26 -0.63 -20.19
N PRO A 119 3.01 0.21 -21.22
CA PRO A 119 2.54 1.57 -20.99
C PRO A 119 1.39 1.62 -19.99
N LYS A 120 1.34 2.66 -19.17
CA LYS A 120 0.30 2.83 -18.17
C LYS A 120 -0.15 4.28 -18.04
N ARG A 121 -1.45 4.46 -17.80
CA ARG A 121 -2.03 5.74 -17.39
C ARG A 121 -2.43 5.64 -15.93
N ALA A 122 -1.79 6.43 -15.09
CA ALA A 122 -2.15 6.58 -13.68
C ALA A 122 -3.23 7.66 -13.53
N PHE A 123 -4.18 7.42 -12.63
CA PHE A 123 -5.25 8.37 -12.33
C PHE A 123 -5.01 8.98 -10.96
N ASP A 124 -3.99 9.84 -10.88
CA ASP A 124 -3.56 10.48 -9.63
C ASP A 124 -4.65 11.32 -8.96
N THR A 125 -5.61 11.84 -9.72
CA THR A 125 -6.79 12.53 -9.18
C THR A 125 -7.70 11.62 -8.36
N LEU A 126 -7.59 10.30 -8.54
CA LEU A 126 -8.30 9.28 -7.77
C LEU A 126 -7.44 8.62 -6.69
N ARG A 127 -6.21 9.12 -6.50
CA ARG A 127 -5.30 8.70 -5.43
C ARG A 127 -6.02 8.80 -4.10
N SER A 128 -5.91 7.75 -3.32
CA SER A 128 -6.56 7.65 -2.02
C SER A 128 -5.56 7.18 -0.97
N LYS A 129 -5.50 7.88 0.16
CA LYS A 129 -4.59 7.59 1.28
C LYS A 129 -5.38 7.35 2.55
N LEU A 130 -5.12 6.24 3.22
CA LEU A 130 -5.87 5.81 4.40
C LEU A 130 -4.91 5.22 5.42
N ASN A 131 -5.12 5.55 6.70
CA ASN A 131 -4.51 4.83 7.80
C ASN A 131 -5.40 3.64 8.20
N ILE A 132 -4.84 2.44 8.17
CA ILE A 132 -5.54 1.17 8.39
C ILE A 132 -4.86 0.39 9.52
N LEU A 133 -5.64 0.00 10.52
CA LEU A 133 -5.14 -0.90 11.57
C LEU A 133 -5.19 -2.37 11.10
N PRO A 134 -4.30 -3.24 11.61
CA PRO A 134 -4.41 -4.68 11.39
C PRO A 134 -5.81 -5.20 11.72
N GLY A 135 -6.35 -6.05 10.84
CA GLY A 135 -7.72 -6.56 10.96
C GLY A 135 -8.81 -5.69 10.34
N GLN A 136 -8.56 -4.40 10.08
CA GLN A 136 -9.53 -3.55 9.38
C GLN A 136 -9.57 -3.84 7.88
N PHE A 137 -10.75 -3.61 7.31
CA PHE A 137 -11.01 -3.76 5.91
C PHE A 137 -11.27 -2.40 5.25
N VAL A 138 -10.83 -2.30 4.01
CA VAL A 138 -11.16 -1.20 3.11
C VAL A 138 -11.85 -1.80 1.91
N VAL A 139 -13.04 -1.28 1.62
CA VAL A 139 -13.79 -1.66 0.43
C VAL A 139 -13.68 -0.55 -0.60
N LEU A 140 -13.18 -0.91 -1.78
CA LEU A 140 -13.12 -0.06 -2.95
C LEU A 140 -14.19 -0.52 -3.95
N THR A 141 -14.99 0.43 -4.43
CA THR A 141 -16.05 0.20 -5.40
C THR A 141 -16.35 1.47 -6.20
N SER A 142 -17.21 1.34 -7.22
CA SER A 142 -17.77 2.44 -7.98
C SER A 142 -19.25 2.70 -7.63
N LEU A 143 -19.82 3.78 -8.15
CA LEU A 143 -21.26 3.98 -8.05
C LEU A 143 -21.98 3.06 -9.04
N PRO A 144 -23.13 2.47 -8.66
CA PRO A 144 -23.91 1.65 -9.58
C PRO A 144 -24.40 2.48 -10.77
N ASN A 145 -24.71 1.81 -11.88
CA ASN A 145 -25.28 2.41 -13.10
C ASN A 145 -24.43 3.53 -13.74
N SER A 146 -23.11 3.52 -13.50
CA SER A 146 -22.20 4.54 -14.00
C SER A 146 -21.33 4.00 -15.15
N GLY A 147 -21.98 3.75 -16.28
CA GLY A 147 -21.34 3.17 -17.47
C GLY A 147 -20.29 4.09 -18.10
N GLY A 148 -19.25 3.48 -18.69
CA GLY A 148 -18.23 4.17 -19.50
C GLY A 148 -17.24 5.05 -18.73
N ASN A 149 -17.30 5.07 -17.40
CA ASN A 149 -16.33 5.79 -16.57
C ASN A 149 -15.24 4.85 -16.05
N ILE A 150 -14.19 5.43 -15.47
CA ILE A 150 -13.11 4.66 -14.85
C ILE A 150 -13.59 3.73 -13.72
N GLY A 151 -14.61 4.12 -12.96
CA GLY A 151 -15.20 3.27 -11.93
C GLY A 151 -15.81 1.99 -12.51
N SER A 152 -16.61 2.06 -13.57
CA SER A 152 -17.15 0.87 -14.21
C SER A 152 -16.06 0.02 -14.86
N PHE A 153 -15.01 0.63 -15.42
CA PHE A 153 -13.88 -0.14 -15.95
C PHE A 153 -13.19 -1.01 -14.87
N PHE A 154 -13.07 -0.51 -13.64
CA PHE A 154 -12.45 -1.24 -12.52
C PHE A 154 -13.39 -2.17 -11.77
N PHE A 155 -14.67 -1.80 -11.67
CA PHE A 155 -15.62 -2.37 -10.71
C PHE A 155 -16.90 -2.88 -11.37
N ALA A 156 -16.94 -3.02 -12.69
CA ALA A 156 -18.03 -3.69 -13.40
C ALA A 156 -17.50 -4.91 -14.17
N SER A 157 -18.36 -5.90 -14.33
CA SER A 157 -18.15 -7.06 -15.19
C SER A 157 -19.39 -7.28 -16.02
N GLU A 158 -19.23 -7.62 -17.28
CA GLU A 158 -20.32 -8.20 -18.04
C GLU A 158 -20.46 -9.67 -17.64
N GLY A 159 -21.67 -10.07 -17.24
CA GLY A 159 -22.06 -11.46 -16.98
C GLY A 159 -23.26 -11.85 -17.83
N GLU A 160 -23.66 -13.12 -17.78
CA GLU A 160 -24.78 -13.65 -18.59
C GLU A 160 -26.11 -12.93 -18.30
N THR A 161 -26.32 -12.48 -17.06
CA THR A 161 -27.54 -11.82 -16.58
C THR A 161 -27.47 -10.29 -16.64
N GLY A 162 -26.38 -9.73 -17.15
CA GLY A 162 -26.15 -8.29 -17.28
C GLY A 162 -24.87 -7.81 -16.61
N THR A 163 -24.74 -6.49 -16.43
CA THR A 163 -23.58 -5.89 -15.79
C THR A 163 -23.62 -6.14 -14.28
N GLN A 164 -22.66 -6.93 -13.77
CA GLN A 164 -22.47 -7.19 -12.36
C GLN A 164 -21.46 -6.19 -11.76
N GLN A 165 -21.71 -5.77 -10.52
CA GLN A 165 -20.81 -4.89 -9.79
C GLN A 165 -19.77 -5.70 -8.99
N LYS A 166 -18.50 -5.42 -9.26
CA LYS A 166 -17.34 -5.96 -8.54
C LYS A 166 -16.96 -5.02 -7.39
N MET A 167 -16.46 -5.61 -6.31
CA MET A 167 -15.88 -4.88 -5.19
C MET A 167 -14.49 -5.43 -4.88
N ILE A 168 -13.57 -4.56 -4.50
CA ILE A 168 -12.24 -4.96 -4.02
C ILE A 168 -12.21 -4.76 -2.52
N CYS A 169 -11.91 -5.83 -1.78
CA CYS A 169 -11.76 -5.79 -0.33
C CYS A 169 -10.28 -5.94 0.02
N PHE A 170 -9.71 -4.92 0.65
CA PHE A 170 -8.33 -4.90 1.11
C PHE A 170 -8.29 -5.04 2.63
N ARG A 171 -7.45 -5.94 3.14
CA ARG A 171 -7.23 -6.13 4.58
C ARG A 171 -5.75 -6.16 4.90
N VAL A 172 -5.37 -5.39 5.93
CA VAL A 172 -4.06 -5.54 6.56
C VAL A 172 -4.13 -6.76 7.49
N LEU A 173 -3.33 -7.79 7.17
CA LEU A 173 -3.31 -9.04 7.94
C LEU A 173 -2.41 -8.93 9.17
N GLN A 174 -1.18 -8.45 8.98
CA GLN A 174 -0.19 -8.27 10.02
C GLN A 174 0.78 -7.17 9.60
N THR A 175 1.30 -6.43 10.57
CA THR A 175 2.42 -5.52 10.41
C THR A 175 3.62 -6.10 11.14
N CYS A 176 4.78 -6.12 10.48
CA CYS A 176 6.04 -6.39 11.16
C CYS A 176 6.51 -5.07 11.77
N HIS A 177 5.78 -4.56 12.76
CA HIS A 177 6.29 -3.46 13.57
C HIS A 177 7.29 -4.04 14.56
N ASN A 178 8.55 -3.62 14.46
CA ASN A 178 9.57 -3.95 15.44
C ASN A 178 9.92 -2.66 16.18
N GLU A 179 9.37 -2.49 17.39
CA GLU A 179 9.64 -1.34 18.28
C GLU A 179 11.13 -1.21 18.65
N MET A 180 11.96 -2.21 18.33
CA MET A 180 13.39 -2.24 18.63
C MET A 180 14.26 -1.32 17.77
N TYR A 181 13.71 -0.63 16.77
CA TYR A 181 14.48 0.26 15.89
C TYR A 181 13.79 1.62 15.71
N THR A 182 13.70 2.38 16.79
CA THR A 182 13.58 3.85 16.70
C THR A 182 14.93 4.43 16.24
N GLU A 183 14.91 5.39 15.31
CA GLU A 183 16.12 6.06 14.79
C GLU A 183 16.92 6.83 15.86
N ASP A 184 16.39 6.96 17.07
CA ASP A 184 17.18 7.26 18.26
C ASP A 184 17.86 5.96 18.71
N GLY A 185 19.07 5.71 18.19
CA GLY A 185 19.93 4.55 18.47
C GLY A 185 20.41 4.41 19.93
N THR A 186 19.56 4.74 20.89
CA THR A 186 19.72 4.43 22.30
C THR A 186 18.91 3.17 22.58
N LEU A 187 19.60 2.04 22.65
CA LEU A 187 19.12 0.92 23.46
C LEU A 187 18.79 1.49 24.85
N PRO A 188 17.62 1.18 25.46
CA PRO A 188 17.46 1.44 26.88
C PRO A 188 18.54 0.62 27.58
N MET A 189 19.57 1.31 28.07
CA MET A 189 20.53 0.74 29.02
C MET A 189 19.68 0.25 30.19
N ASP A 190 19.68 -1.08 30.38
CA ASP A 190 19.14 -1.67 31.59
C ASP A 190 20.00 -1.16 32.75
N PRO A 191 19.46 -0.39 33.71
CA PRO A 191 20.25 0.12 34.82
C PRO A 191 20.68 -0.97 35.81
N SER A 192 20.45 -2.26 35.53
CA SER A 192 20.84 -3.36 36.43
C SER A 192 22.25 -3.92 36.27
N GLU A 193 23.04 -3.52 35.26
CA GLU A 193 24.47 -3.92 35.18
C GLU A 193 25.38 -2.79 35.69
N THR A 194 25.29 -2.52 36.99
CA THR A 194 26.39 -1.89 37.72
C THR A 194 27.24 -3.01 38.32
N ASP A 195 28.15 -3.58 37.54
CA ASP A 195 29.23 -4.38 38.11
C ASP A 195 30.26 -3.43 38.72
N MET A 196 30.06 -3.28 40.02
CA MET A 196 30.96 -2.71 40.99
C MET A 196 32.19 -3.63 41.10
N GLU A 197 33.31 -3.26 40.46
CA GLU A 197 34.62 -3.79 40.85
C GLU A 197 35.34 -2.77 41.73
N VAL A 198 35.28 -3.04 43.04
CA VAL A 198 36.15 -2.45 44.05
C VAL A 198 37.49 -3.17 43.99
N TYR A 199 38.58 -2.43 43.80
CA TYR A 199 39.92 -2.89 44.20
C TYR A 199 40.50 -1.87 45.19
N GLU A 200 40.45 -2.22 46.47
CA GLU A 200 41.41 -1.75 47.47
C GLU A 200 42.37 -2.90 47.76
N ASP A 201 43.67 -2.64 47.63
CA ASP A 201 44.71 -2.95 48.63
C ASP A 201 46.07 -2.57 48.02
N THR A 202 46.69 -1.49 48.49
CA THR A 202 47.60 -1.35 49.66
C THR A 202 49.02 -1.89 49.42
N ASP A 203 49.92 -0.91 49.24
CA ASP A 203 51.30 -0.76 49.74
C ASP A 203 52.28 -1.96 49.83
N ASN A 204 53.42 -1.79 49.15
CA ASN A 204 54.78 -1.71 49.74
C ASN A 204 55.76 -1.34 48.62
N GLU A 205 56.47 -0.19 48.65
CA GLU A 205 57.76 0.03 49.34
C GLU A 205 58.76 -1.12 49.03
N GLU A 206 59.90 -0.93 48.36
CA GLU A 206 61.03 -0.03 48.64
C GLU A 206 62.05 -0.21 47.47
N ASP A 207 62.68 0.86 46.95
CA ASP A 207 64.13 1.20 47.13
C ASP A 207 65.08 0.40 46.19
N GLU A 208 66.19 0.83 45.61
CA GLU A 208 67.10 1.99 45.58
C GLU A 208 67.65 2.00 44.11
N GLY A 209 68.03 3.09 43.45
CA GLY A 209 69.27 3.83 43.69
C GLY A 209 70.10 3.90 42.39
N GLU A 210 70.59 5.10 42.08
CA GLU A 210 71.85 5.43 41.35
C GLU A 210 72.02 4.91 39.88
N GLU A 211 72.63 5.59 38.92
CA GLU A 211 73.63 6.66 38.94
C GLU A 211 73.65 7.38 37.57
N LEU A 212 74.27 8.55 37.58
CA LEU A 212 74.51 9.46 36.46
C LEU A 212 75.61 8.95 35.52
N GLU A 213 75.47 9.20 34.21
CA GLU A 213 76.47 9.87 33.35
C GLU A 213 75.88 10.24 31.98
#